data_AF-A0A381TQG6-F1
#
_entry.id   AF-A0A381TQG6-F1
#
_cell.length_a   1.000
_cell.length_b   1.000
_cell.length_c   1.000
_cell.angle_alpha   90.00
_cell.angle_beta   90.00
_cell.angle_gamma   90.00
#
_symmetry.space_group_name_H-M   'P 1'
#
loop_
_entity.id
_entity.type
_entity.pdbx_description
1 polymer ?
#
loop_
_entity_poly.entity_id
_entity_poly.type
_entity_poly.pdbx_seq_one_letter_code
_entity_poly.pdbx_strand_id
1 'polypeptide(L)'
;MGFPYVWNSEQTEAYLEIAGKRLNVSFIDPAGQSINFEYSVPNFNQCKGCHVNQNRMIPIGPKVRLLNHDFDYDDGKMNQLVKWNMLDMISGLPSVSSLPHTPDYNDLESGSIEERARALIDINCAHCHRLGAPGETSGLFLNIEETDPTRLGIHKPPVAAGRGSGNLNYTIVPQFPDQSIMIYRMESTDPGIMMPELGRKLVHKEGVELVKKWIQEMEK
;
A
#
# COMPACT_ATOMS: atom_id res chain seq x y z
N MET A 1 -19.20 4.76 -5.09
CA MET A 1 -18.02 4.10 -4.48
C MET A 1 -18.49 3.17 -3.39
N GLY A 2 -17.81 2.04 -3.19
CA GLY A 2 -18.17 1.08 -2.15
C GLY A 2 -19.29 0.11 -2.52
N PHE A 3 -19.63 -0.03 -3.79
CA PHE A 3 -20.54 -1.07 -4.26
C PHE A 3 -19.70 -2.26 -4.75
N PRO A 4 -19.45 -3.29 -3.92
CA PRO A 4 -18.68 -4.45 -4.35
C PRO A 4 -19.49 -5.30 -5.32
N TYR A 5 -18.87 -5.66 -6.44
CA TYR A 5 -19.42 -6.63 -7.39
C TYR A 5 -18.57 -7.90 -7.33
N VAL A 6 -19.24 -9.05 -7.26
CA VAL A 6 -18.56 -10.36 -7.19
C VAL A 6 -18.86 -11.16 -8.44
N TRP A 7 -17.80 -11.57 -9.13
CA TRP A 7 -17.88 -12.44 -10.29
C TRP A 7 -18.48 -13.80 -9.96
N ASN A 8 -19.24 -14.37 -10.90
CA ASN A 8 -19.64 -15.76 -10.86
C ASN A 8 -18.42 -16.69 -11.06
N SER A 9 -18.60 -17.99 -10.84
CA SER A 9 -17.53 -18.99 -10.99
C SER A 9 -16.96 -19.07 -12.40
N GLU A 10 -17.76 -18.71 -13.41
CA GLU A 10 -17.40 -18.72 -14.83
C GLU A 10 -16.61 -17.47 -15.25
N GLN A 11 -16.52 -16.45 -14.37
CA GLN A 11 -15.90 -15.15 -14.63
C GLN A 11 -16.52 -14.39 -15.83
N THR A 12 -17.82 -14.59 -16.06
CA THR A 12 -18.56 -13.99 -17.18
C THR A 12 -19.42 -12.81 -16.75
N GLU A 13 -19.89 -12.80 -15.49
CA GLU A 13 -20.75 -11.75 -14.97
C GLU A 13 -20.45 -11.46 -13.49
N ALA A 14 -20.65 -10.21 -13.06
CA ALA A 14 -20.45 -9.79 -11.67
C ALA A 14 -21.73 -9.19 -11.09
N TYR A 15 -22.10 -9.62 -9.88
CA TYR A 15 -23.34 -9.22 -9.21
C TYR A 15 -23.04 -8.34 -8.01
N LEU A 16 -23.88 -7.34 -7.77
CA LEU A 16 -23.77 -6.45 -6.62
C LEU A 16 -24.01 -7.22 -5.31
N GLU A 17 -23.05 -7.16 -4.39
CA GLU A 17 -23.08 -7.89 -3.11
C GLU A 17 -22.83 -6.94 -1.95
N ILE A 18 -23.82 -6.11 -1.58
CA ILE A 18 -23.67 -5.02 -0.59
C ILE A 18 -23.06 -5.51 0.75
N ALA A 19 -23.40 -6.74 1.17
CA ALA A 19 -22.91 -7.36 2.39
C ALA A 19 -21.46 -7.89 2.30
N GLY A 20 -20.82 -7.75 1.13
CA GLY A 20 -19.57 -8.42 0.82
C GLY A 20 -19.77 -9.92 0.61
N LYS A 21 -18.66 -10.65 0.46
CA LYS A 21 -18.68 -12.10 0.25
C LYS A 21 -17.40 -12.75 0.78
N ARG A 22 -17.47 -14.04 1.04
CA ARG A 22 -16.31 -14.91 1.29
C ARG A 22 -16.19 -15.89 0.14
N LEU A 23 -14.99 -16.00 -0.41
CA LEU A 23 -14.69 -16.84 -1.56
C LEU A 23 -13.48 -17.69 -1.23
N ASN A 24 -13.55 -18.99 -1.46
CA ASN A 24 -12.37 -19.83 -1.43
C ASN A 24 -11.60 -19.61 -2.73
N VAL A 25 -10.33 -19.20 -2.60
CA VAL A 25 -9.45 -18.92 -3.74
C VAL A 25 -8.25 -19.85 -3.65
N SER A 26 -7.87 -20.39 -4.81
CA SER A 26 -6.70 -21.24 -4.96
C SER A 26 -5.90 -20.81 -6.19
N PHE A 27 -4.57 -20.74 -6.06
CA PHE A 27 -3.68 -20.51 -7.20
C PHE A 27 -2.34 -21.22 -6.97
N ILE A 28 -1.52 -21.31 -8.02
CA ILE A 28 -0.14 -21.79 -7.96
C ILE A 28 0.76 -20.56 -7.93
N ASP A 29 1.58 -20.42 -6.89
CA ASP A 29 2.52 -19.31 -6.79
C ASP A 29 3.72 -19.48 -7.75
N PRO A 30 4.59 -18.45 -7.91
CA PRO A 30 5.76 -18.55 -8.77
C PRO A 30 6.76 -19.66 -8.38
N ALA A 31 6.70 -20.17 -7.13
CA ALA A 31 7.51 -21.28 -6.66
C ALA A 31 6.88 -22.66 -6.96
N GLY A 32 5.70 -22.69 -7.59
CA GLY A 32 4.98 -23.92 -7.91
C GLY A 32 4.14 -24.47 -6.75
N GLN A 33 4.00 -23.73 -5.65
CA GLN A 33 3.23 -24.15 -4.48
C GLN A 33 1.74 -23.82 -4.67
N SER A 34 0.86 -24.77 -4.31
CA SER A 34 -0.57 -24.48 -4.21
C SER A 34 -0.89 -23.66 -2.97
N ILE A 35 -1.41 -22.46 -3.20
CA ILE A 35 -1.87 -21.53 -2.17
C ILE A 35 -3.40 -21.57 -2.14
N ASN A 36 -3.97 -21.75 -0.95
CA ASN A 36 -5.41 -21.80 -0.72
C ASN A 36 -5.77 -20.89 0.45
N PHE A 37 -6.76 -20.02 0.29
CA PHE A 37 -7.20 -19.12 1.34
C PHE A 37 -8.62 -18.62 1.10
N GLU A 38 -9.29 -18.16 2.16
CA GLU A 38 -10.58 -17.49 2.05
C GLU A 38 -10.37 -16.00 1.76
N TYR A 39 -10.67 -15.59 0.52
CA TYR A 39 -10.71 -14.19 0.13
C TYR A 39 -11.98 -13.52 0.67
N SER A 40 -11.80 -12.29 1.15
CA SER A 40 -12.85 -11.50 1.78
C SER A 40 -13.15 -10.28 0.94
N VAL A 41 -14.25 -10.31 0.19
CA VAL A 41 -14.77 -9.14 -0.50
C VAL A 41 -15.33 -8.17 0.56
N PRO A 42 -14.86 -6.92 0.64
CA PRO A 42 -15.38 -5.94 1.60
C PRO A 42 -16.85 -5.63 1.34
N ASN A 43 -17.60 -5.40 2.42
CA ASN A 43 -18.95 -4.84 2.31
C ASN A 43 -18.92 -3.31 2.09
N PHE A 44 -20.07 -2.73 1.77
CA PHE A 44 -20.17 -1.28 1.48
C PHE A 44 -19.57 -0.37 2.55
N ASN A 45 -19.79 -0.71 3.83
CA ASN A 45 -19.29 0.11 4.95
C ASN A 45 -17.78 -0.04 5.12
N GLN A 46 -17.25 -1.25 4.90
CA GLN A 46 -15.82 -1.52 4.99
C GLN A 46 -15.00 -0.77 3.94
N CYS A 47 -15.59 -0.44 2.79
CA CYS A 47 -14.93 0.39 1.77
C CYS A 47 -14.50 1.76 2.31
N LYS A 48 -15.25 2.33 3.27
CA LYS A 48 -14.88 3.59 3.95
C LYS A 48 -13.66 3.45 4.85
N GLY A 49 -13.20 2.23 5.17
CA GLY A 49 -11.97 2.00 5.92
C GLY A 49 -10.72 2.54 5.23
N CYS A 50 -10.73 2.61 3.89
CA CYS A 50 -9.65 3.20 3.10
C CYS A 50 -10.11 4.44 2.31
N HIS A 51 -11.35 4.43 1.81
CA HIS A 51 -11.90 5.52 0.98
C HIS A 51 -12.51 6.65 1.82
N VAL A 52 -11.76 7.19 2.78
CA VAL A 52 -12.23 8.29 3.62
C VAL A 52 -11.13 9.31 3.85
N ASN A 53 -11.49 10.59 3.87
CA ASN A 53 -10.66 11.66 4.37
C ASN A 53 -11.53 12.75 4.97
N GLN A 54 -11.20 13.24 6.17
CA GLN A 54 -11.98 14.25 6.89
C GLN A 54 -13.47 13.88 7.00
N ASN A 55 -13.74 12.61 7.35
CA ASN A 55 -15.09 12.04 7.42
C ASN A 55 -15.92 12.07 6.11
N ARG A 56 -15.27 12.33 4.97
CA ARG A 56 -15.91 12.29 3.65
C ARG A 56 -15.40 11.10 2.87
N MET A 57 -16.31 10.35 2.26
CA MET A 57 -15.95 9.23 1.40
C MET A 57 -15.39 9.76 0.08
N ILE A 58 -14.13 9.44 -0.23
CA ILE A 58 -13.43 9.96 -1.43
C ILE A 58 -12.63 8.86 -2.14
N PRO A 59 -12.42 8.98 -3.46
CA PRO A 59 -11.53 8.08 -4.17
C PRO A 59 -10.09 8.16 -3.67
N ILE A 60 -9.40 7.01 -3.70
CA ILE A 60 -7.95 6.97 -3.69
C ILE A 60 -7.55 7.05 -5.17
N GLY A 61 -7.22 8.26 -5.62
CA GLY A 61 -6.92 8.54 -7.02
C GLY A 61 -5.44 8.32 -7.36
N PRO A 62 -5.11 8.29 -8.66
CA PRO A 62 -3.72 8.27 -9.09
C PRO A 62 -2.99 9.53 -8.60
N LYS A 63 -1.69 9.39 -8.32
CA LYS A 63 -0.79 10.50 -8.00
C LYS A 63 0.12 10.73 -9.22
N VAL A 64 0.38 11.99 -9.57
CA VAL A 64 1.24 12.34 -10.72
C VAL A 64 2.56 11.58 -10.71
N ARG A 65 3.22 11.50 -9.54
CA ARG A 65 4.50 10.77 -9.39
C ARG A 65 4.44 9.27 -9.66
N LEU A 66 3.27 8.64 -9.50
CA LEU A 66 3.06 7.23 -9.80
C LEU A 66 2.79 7.01 -11.29
N LEU A 67 2.38 8.05 -12.01
CA LEU A 67 2.15 8.02 -13.45
C LEU A 67 3.32 8.57 -14.26
N ASN A 68 4.34 9.17 -13.62
CA ASN A 68 5.46 9.78 -14.33
C ASN A 68 6.56 8.77 -14.69
N HIS A 69 6.20 7.67 -15.33
CA HIS A 69 7.12 6.63 -15.79
C HIS A 69 6.78 6.21 -17.21
N ASP A 70 7.72 5.55 -17.88
CA ASP A 70 7.48 4.97 -19.21
C ASP A 70 6.70 3.66 -19.09
N PHE A 71 5.63 3.55 -19.86
CA PHE A 71 4.80 2.37 -19.98
C PHE A 71 4.92 1.79 -21.39
N ASP A 72 4.93 0.46 -21.50
CA ASP A 72 4.99 -0.25 -22.78
C ASP A 72 3.57 -0.43 -23.34
N TYR A 73 3.19 0.40 -24.31
CA TYR A 73 1.93 0.28 -25.04
C TYR A 73 2.10 -0.58 -26.30
N ASP A 74 0.98 -1.04 -26.86
CA ASP A 74 0.94 -1.76 -28.14
C ASP A 74 1.57 -0.97 -29.30
N ASP A 75 1.54 0.36 -29.24
CA ASP A 75 2.10 1.28 -30.24
C ASP A 75 3.49 1.83 -29.87
N GLY A 76 4.10 1.33 -28.80
CA GLY A 76 5.45 1.65 -28.37
C GLY A 76 5.55 2.16 -26.93
N LYS A 77 6.79 2.33 -26.47
CA LYS A 77 7.08 2.82 -25.12
C LYS A 77 6.88 4.34 -25.04
N MET A 78 6.13 4.80 -24.03
CA MET A 78 5.85 6.22 -23.81
C MET A 78 5.60 6.52 -22.34
N ASN A 79 6.00 7.70 -21.88
CA ASN A 79 5.61 8.19 -20.56
C ASN A 79 4.08 8.22 -20.40
N GLN A 80 3.59 7.63 -19.31
CA GLN A 80 2.17 7.43 -19.06
C GLN A 80 1.37 8.74 -18.97
N LEU A 81 1.95 9.82 -18.42
CA LEU A 81 1.32 11.14 -18.41
C LEU A 81 1.23 11.74 -19.83
N VAL A 82 2.29 11.58 -20.65
CA VAL A 82 2.28 12.04 -22.05
C VAL A 82 1.18 11.32 -22.84
N LYS A 83 1.08 9.99 -22.71
CA LYS A 83 0.02 9.23 -23.36
C LYS A 83 -1.36 9.71 -22.94
N TRP A 84 -1.59 9.91 -21.64
CA TRP A 84 -2.88 10.40 -21.15
C TRP A 84 -3.22 11.80 -21.65
N ASN A 85 -2.23 12.68 -21.80
CA ASN A 85 -2.44 14.00 -22.40
C ASN A 85 -2.77 13.88 -23.90
N MET A 86 -2.13 12.98 -24.64
CA MET A 86 -2.45 12.72 -26.06
C MET A 86 -3.84 12.12 -26.27
N LEU A 87 -4.36 11.37 -25.28
CA LEU A 87 -5.69 10.79 -25.28
C LEU A 87 -6.77 11.73 -24.72
N ASP A 88 -6.44 13.00 -24.47
CA ASP A 88 -7.32 14.00 -23.87
C ASP A 88 -7.91 13.59 -22.49
N MET A 89 -7.24 12.66 -21.79
CA MET A 89 -7.63 12.24 -20.42
C MET A 89 -7.19 13.25 -19.36
N ILE A 90 -6.12 13.99 -19.64
CA ILE A 90 -5.61 15.09 -18.83
C ILE A 90 -5.27 16.28 -19.73
N SER A 91 -5.17 17.47 -19.15
CA SER A 91 -4.83 18.70 -19.87
C SER A 91 -3.86 19.55 -19.07
N GLY A 92 -3.04 20.36 -19.75
CA GLY A 92 -2.11 21.29 -19.10
C GLY A 92 -0.90 20.59 -18.46
N LEU A 93 -0.47 19.46 -19.03
CA LEU A 93 0.71 18.73 -18.59
C LEU A 93 1.97 19.61 -18.75
N PRO A 94 2.68 19.98 -17.65
CA PRO A 94 3.98 20.62 -17.76
C PRO A 94 5.02 19.65 -18.32
N SER A 95 6.27 20.10 -18.49
CA SER A 95 7.36 19.20 -18.87
C SER A 95 7.45 18.02 -17.89
N VAL A 96 7.43 16.78 -18.39
CA VAL A 96 7.52 15.57 -17.55
C VAL A 96 8.78 15.53 -16.70
N SER A 97 9.87 16.14 -17.19
CA SER A 97 11.13 16.27 -16.46
C SER A 97 11.06 17.17 -15.22
N SER A 98 10.04 18.02 -15.10
CA SER A 98 9.83 18.84 -13.89
C SER A 98 8.83 18.22 -12.91
N LEU A 99 8.24 17.07 -13.25
CA LEU A 99 7.30 16.36 -12.40
C LEU A 99 8.03 15.33 -11.52
N PRO A 100 7.55 15.09 -10.30
CA PRO A 100 8.10 14.04 -9.45
C PRO A 100 7.89 12.66 -10.08
N HIS A 101 8.73 11.70 -9.72
CA HIS A 101 8.62 10.29 -10.07
C HIS A 101 8.75 9.44 -8.80
N THR A 102 8.16 8.25 -8.79
CA THR A 102 8.30 7.27 -7.71
C THR A 102 9.01 6.05 -8.25
N PRO A 103 10.12 5.61 -7.64
CA PRO A 103 10.85 4.44 -8.11
C PRO A 103 9.96 3.18 -8.09
N ASP A 104 10.23 2.26 -9.00
CA ASP A 104 9.65 0.93 -8.94
C ASP A 104 10.32 0.17 -7.79
N TYR A 105 9.53 -0.23 -6.80
CA TYR A 105 10.05 -0.89 -5.61
C TYR A 105 10.77 -2.22 -5.94
N ASN A 106 10.41 -2.86 -7.07
CA ASN A 106 11.01 -4.10 -7.56
C ASN A 106 12.26 -3.90 -8.43
N ASP A 107 12.45 -2.74 -9.03
CA ASP A 107 13.63 -2.44 -9.86
C ASP A 107 14.73 -1.82 -9.00
N LEU A 108 15.82 -2.57 -8.80
CA LEU A 108 16.96 -2.16 -7.98
C LEU A 108 17.66 -0.89 -8.51
N GLU A 109 17.58 -0.64 -9.82
CA GLU A 109 18.24 0.51 -10.46
C GLU A 109 17.33 1.76 -10.47
N SER A 110 16.04 1.61 -10.13
CA SER A 110 15.08 2.72 -10.18
C SER A 110 15.22 3.72 -9.03
N GLY A 111 15.92 3.36 -7.95
CA GLY A 111 16.16 4.20 -6.79
C GLY A 111 16.87 3.49 -5.65
N SER A 112 17.32 4.27 -4.66
CA SER A 112 17.91 3.76 -3.43
C SER A 112 16.95 2.84 -2.66
N ILE A 113 17.49 2.09 -1.70
CA ILE A 113 16.68 1.18 -0.87
C ILE A 113 15.60 1.94 -0.09
N GLU A 114 15.92 3.13 0.41
CA GLU A 114 14.99 3.98 1.13
C GLU A 114 13.88 4.46 0.20
N GLU A 115 14.22 5.02 -0.97
CA GLU A 115 13.21 5.54 -1.90
C GLU A 115 12.24 4.42 -2.34
N ARG A 116 12.75 3.21 -2.60
CA ARG A 116 11.92 2.05 -2.95
C ARG A 116 11.07 1.54 -1.79
N ALA A 117 11.64 1.44 -0.58
CA ALA A 117 10.89 1.03 0.61
C ALA A 117 9.79 2.04 0.96
N ARG A 118 10.10 3.34 0.89
CA ARG A 118 9.16 4.44 1.12
C ARG A 118 8.09 4.51 0.04
N ALA A 119 8.41 4.21 -1.23
CA ALA A 119 7.44 4.06 -2.30
C ALA A 119 6.42 2.94 -2.02
N LEU A 120 6.91 1.76 -1.64
CA LEU A 120 6.08 0.62 -1.26
C LEU A 120 5.18 0.94 -0.06
N ILE A 121 5.74 1.57 0.97
CA ILE A 121 5.01 1.99 2.18
C ILE A 121 3.95 3.04 1.83
N ASP A 122 4.26 4.02 1.00
CA ASP A 122 3.29 5.05 0.65
C ASP A 122 2.07 4.44 -0.07
N ILE A 123 2.31 3.64 -1.11
CA ILE A 123 1.21 3.14 -1.94
C ILE A 123 0.31 2.17 -1.15
N ASN A 124 0.88 1.39 -0.23
CA ASN A 124 0.14 0.38 0.54
C ASN A 124 -0.43 0.90 1.87
N CYS A 125 0.15 1.95 2.47
CA CYS A 125 -0.18 2.33 3.85
C CYS A 125 -0.61 3.80 4.01
N ALA A 126 -0.09 4.72 3.20
CA ALA A 126 -0.26 6.17 3.43
C ALA A 126 -1.69 6.66 3.29
N HIS A 127 -2.51 5.98 2.48
CA HIS A 127 -3.92 6.36 2.33
C HIS A 127 -4.69 6.27 3.65
N CYS A 128 -4.29 5.37 4.55
CA CYS A 128 -4.79 5.27 5.93
C CYS A 128 -3.95 6.07 6.93
N HIS A 129 -2.62 6.08 6.76
CA HIS A 129 -1.66 6.76 7.63
C HIS A 129 -1.34 8.16 7.12
N ARG A 130 -2.35 9.03 7.13
CA ARG A 130 -2.27 10.46 6.76
C ARG A 130 -3.27 11.29 7.57
N LEU A 131 -3.09 12.61 7.56
CA LEU A 131 -4.04 13.53 8.20
C LEU A 131 -5.45 13.35 7.64
N GLY A 132 -6.45 13.34 8.51
CA GLY A 132 -7.86 13.13 8.19
C GLY A 132 -8.27 11.70 7.81
N ALA A 133 -7.35 10.72 7.84
CA ALA A 133 -7.62 9.31 7.52
C ALA A 133 -7.62 8.43 8.79
N PRO A 134 -8.12 7.18 8.74
CA PRO A 134 -8.38 6.38 9.95
C PRO A 134 -7.14 6.11 10.82
N GLY A 135 -5.95 6.05 10.22
CA GLY A 135 -4.69 5.85 10.94
C GLY A 135 -4.13 7.11 11.60
N GLU A 136 -4.72 8.29 11.41
CA GLU A 136 -4.22 9.59 11.91
C GLU A 136 -3.98 9.60 13.42
N THR A 137 -4.88 9.00 14.20
CA THR A 137 -4.81 8.99 15.67
C THR A 137 -3.61 8.22 16.21
N SER A 138 -2.98 7.36 15.38
CA SER A 138 -1.73 6.70 15.74
C SER A 138 -0.54 7.66 15.76
N GLY A 139 -0.64 8.82 15.09
CA GLY A 139 0.47 9.74 14.86
C GLY A 139 1.54 9.22 13.91
N LEU A 140 1.26 8.11 13.19
CA LEU A 140 2.13 7.55 12.15
C LEU A 140 1.67 8.06 10.78
N PHE A 141 2.55 8.75 10.06
CA PHE A 141 2.29 9.36 8.78
C PHE A 141 3.24 8.76 7.74
N LEU A 142 2.70 8.16 6.69
CA LEU A 142 3.46 7.30 5.78
C LEU A 142 3.47 7.79 4.32
N ASN A 143 2.96 9.00 4.06
CA ASN A 143 3.06 9.60 2.73
C ASN A 143 4.53 9.81 2.36
N ILE A 144 4.86 9.74 1.06
CA ILE A 144 6.23 9.92 0.58
C ILE A 144 6.81 11.30 0.96
N GLU A 145 5.96 12.31 1.13
CA GLU A 145 6.35 13.69 1.43
C GLU A 145 6.66 13.94 2.91
N GLU A 146 6.36 12.98 3.80
CA GLU A 146 6.68 13.11 5.23
C GLU A 146 8.17 12.90 5.48
N THR A 147 8.78 13.86 6.18
CA THR A 147 10.22 13.93 6.45
C THR A 147 10.55 13.95 7.94
N ASP A 148 9.58 14.14 8.83
CA ASP A 148 9.81 14.08 10.27
C ASP A 148 10.05 12.62 10.72
N PRO A 149 11.24 12.29 11.26
CA PRO A 149 11.58 10.92 11.63
C PRO A 149 10.61 10.28 12.63
N THR A 150 10.12 11.06 13.59
CA THR A 150 9.20 10.57 14.62
C THR A 150 7.85 10.25 14.00
N ARG A 151 7.33 11.13 13.14
CA ARG A 151 6.06 10.93 12.42
C ARG A 151 6.12 9.75 11.45
N LEU A 152 7.30 9.46 10.89
CA LEU A 152 7.57 8.26 10.09
C LEU A 152 7.65 6.97 10.88
N GLY A 153 7.81 7.06 12.21
CA GLY A 153 7.83 5.91 13.11
C GLY A 153 9.20 5.60 13.71
N ILE A 154 10.26 6.33 13.37
CA ILE A 154 11.61 6.09 13.91
C ILE A 154 11.61 6.39 15.41
N HIS A 155 11.88 5.36 16.22
CA HIS A 155 11.77 5.39 17.69
C HIS A 155 10.44 5.92 18.22
N LYS A 156 9.37 5.84 17.40
CA LYS A 156 8.05 6.30 17.80
C LYS A 156 7.34 5.21 18.60
N PRO A 157 6.95 5.45 19.87
CA PRO A 157 6.23 4.46 20.65
C PRO A 157 4.83 4.18 20.08
N PRO A 158 4.27 2.98 20.32
CA PRO A 158 2.91 2.66 19.91
C PRO A 158 1.91 3.49 20.72
N VAL A 159 1.02 4.19 20.02
CA VAL A 159 -0.06 4.97 20.65
C VAL A 159 -1.39 4.21 20.58
N ALA A 160 -1.67 3.55 19.45
CA ALA A 160 -2.95 2.90 19.17
C ALA A 160 -2.77 1.51 18.54
N ALA A 161 -1.74 0.76 18.95
CA ALA A 161 -1.43 -0.54 18.33
C ALA A 161 -2.04 -1.75 19.07
N GLY A 162 -2.31 -1.65 20.38
CA GLY A 162 -2.83 -2.78 21.17
C GLY A 162 -2.00 -4.04 21.01
N ARG A 163 -2.65 -5.19 20.71
CA ARG A 163 -1.97 -6.46 20.38
C ARG A 163 -1.04 -6.35 19.18
N GLY A 164 -1.33 -5.45 18.24
CA GLY A 164 -0.49 -5.17 17.08
C GLY A 164 0.89 -4.59 17.42
N SER A 165 1.17 -4.21 18.67
CA SER A 165 2.52 -3.85 19.12
C SER A 165 3.45 -5.05 19.27
N GLY A 166 2.93 -6.27 19.46
CA GLY A 166 3.77 -7.46 19.68
C GLY A 166 4.68 -7.36 20.92
N ASN A 167 4.33 -6.53 21.91
CA ASN A 167 5.19 -6.17 23.05
C ASN A 167 6.52 -5.50 22.66
N LEU A 168 6.63 -4.98 21.44
CA LEU A 168 7.76 -4.17 21.00
C LEU A 168 7.57 -2.70 21.38
N ASN A 169 8.68 -1.99 21.54
CA ASN A 169 8.67 -0.62 22.09
C ASN A 169 8.43 0.46 21.02
N TYR A 170 8.81 0.23 19.76
CA TYR A 170 8.86 1.29 18.75
C TYR A 170 8.39 0.83 17.37
N THR A 171 7.85 1.77 16.60
CA THR A 171 7.32 1.52 15.26
C THR A 171 8.42 1.05 14.30
N ILE A 172 9.51 1.81 14.25
CA ILE A 172 10.75 1.47 13.55
C ILE A 172 11.91 1.64 14.54
N VAL A 173 12.78 0.64 14.60
CA VAL A 173 14.06 0.66 15.31
C VAL A 173 15.17 0.53 14.26
N PRO A 174 15.89 1.61 13.92
CA PRO A 174 17.03 1.56 13.00
C PRO A 174 17.97 0.41 13.32
N GLN A 175 18.46 -0.28 12.29
CA GLN A 175 19.34 -1.46 12.37
C GLN A 175 18.73 -2.73 12.98
N PHE A 176 17.50 -2.66 13.50
CA PHE A 176 16.87 -3.78 14.21
C PHE A 176 15.45 -4.02 13.67
N PRO A 177 15.30 -4.55 12.43
CA PRO A 177 14.00 -4.82 11.83
C PRO A 177 13.12 -5.75 12.68
N ASP A 178 13.70 -6.77 13.30
CA ASP A 178 12.96 -7.73 14.16
C ASP A 178 12.46 -7.10 15.47
N GLN A 179 12.99 -5.93 15.85
CA GLN A 179 12.51 -5.15 17.01
C GLN A 179 11.50 -4.05 16.61
N SER A 180 11.15 -3.97 15.32
CA SER A 180 10.27 -2.94 14.78
C SER A 180 8.83 -3.44 14.66
N ILE A 181 7.89 -2.74 15.28
CA ILE A 181 6.45 -3.06 15.19
C ILE A 181 5.99 -3.11 13.73
N MET A 182 6.53 -2.24 12.85
CA MET A 182 6.17 -2.22 11.43
C MET A 182 6.35 -3.60 10.78
N ILE A 183 7.52 -4.23 10.97
CA ILE A 183 7.82 -5.55 10.40
C ILE A 183 6.89 -6.62 10.98
N TYR A 184 6.74 -6.65 12.31
CA TYR A 184 5.84 -7.58 13.00
C TYR A 184 4.41 -7.55 12.42
N ARG A 185 3.88 -6.35 12.15
CA ARG A 185 2.53 -6.18 11.58
C ARG A 185 2.44 -6.53 10.10
N MET A 186 3.50 -6.30 9.33
CA MET A 186 3.53 -6.68 7.91
C MET A 186 3.59 -8.20 7.73
N GLU A 187 4.29 -8.90 8.63
CA GLU A 187 4.45 -10.38 8.58
C GLU A 187 3.24 -11.15 9.12
N SER A 188 2.43 -10.54 9.97
CA SER A 188 1.27 -11.22 10.55
C SER A 188 0.11 -11.37 9.56
N THR A 189 -0.67 -12.44 9.72
CA THR A 189 -1.99 -12.62 9.08
C THR A 189 -3.12 -12.67 10.11
N ASP A 190 -2.82 -12.47 11.39
CA ASP A 190 -3.83 -12.35 12.46
C ASP A 190 -4.58 -11.02 12.26
N PRO A 191 -5.92 -11.03 12.12
CA PRO A 191 -6.72 -9.82 11.90
C PRO A 191 -6.56 -8.71 12.94
N GLY A 192 -6.14 -9.04 14.17
CA GLY A 192 -5.89 -8.08 15.24
C GLY A 192 -4.47 -7.50 15.27
N ILE A 193 -3.58 -7.95 14.38
CA ILE A 193 -2.17 -7.53 14.30
C ILE A 193 -1.84 -7.01 12.90
N MET A 194 -2.27 -7.74 11.87
CA MET A 194 -1.92 -7.52 10.48
C MET A 194 -2.21 -6.09 10.01
N MET A 195 -1.37 -5.56 9.14
CA MET A 195 -1.67 -4.38 8.34
C MET A 195 -1.57 -4.68 6.84
N PRO A 196 -2.46 -4.11 6.00
CA PRO A 196 -3.71 -3.43 6.39
C PRO A 196 -4.72 -4.40 7.04
N GLU A 197 -5.64 -3.89 7.87
CA GLU A 197 -6.63 -4.68 8.61
C GLU A 197 -7.72 -5.30 7.72
N LEU A 198 -7.83 -4.82 6.48
CA LEU A 198 -8.84 -5.21 5.50
C LEU A 198 -8.17 -5.49 4.15
N GLY A 199 -8.70 -6.46 3.41
CA GLY A 199 -8.30 -6.72 2.03
C GLY A 199 -7.02 -7.53 1.85
N ARG A 200 -6.27 -7.81 2.92
CA ARG A 200 -5.08 -8.68 2.90
C ARG A 200 -5.37 -10.05 3.54
N LYS A 201 -4.83 -11.10 2.93
CA LYS A 201 -4.86 -12.48 3.44
C LYS A 201 -3.51 -13.19 3.41
N LEU A 202 -2.61 -12.74 2.54
CA LEU A 202 -1.27 -13.27 2.39
C LEU A 202 -0.24 -12.22 2.79
N VAL A 203 0.97 -12.66 3.11
CA VAL A 203 2.11 -11.78 3.35
C VAL A 203 2.79 -11.50 2.01
N HIS A 204 3.01 -10.22 1.70
CA HIS A 204 3.84 -9.81 0.57
C HIS A 204 5.31 -9.87 1.01
N LYS A 205 5.93 -11.04 0.83
CA LYS A 205 7.26 -11.36 1.39
C LYS A 205 8.33 -10.43 0.84
N GLU A 206 8.29 -10.16 -0.46
CA GLU A 206 9.21 -9.29 -1.18
C GLU A 206 9.16 -7.87 -0.60
N GLY A 207 7.96 -7.36 -0.35
CA GLY A 207 7.77 -6.07 0.28
C GLY A 207 8.24 -6.00 1.74
N VAL A 208 7.99 -7.07 2.52
CA VAL A 208 8.53 -7.19 3.89
C VAL A 208 10.06 -7.13 3.87
N GLU A 209 10.70 -7.92 3.02
CA GLU A 209 12.15 -7.98 2.94
C GLU A 209 12.77 -6.65 2.49
N LEU A 210 12.11 -5.93 1.58
CA LEU A 210 12.53 -4.58 1.20
C LEU A 210 12.52 -3.61 2.41
N VAL A 211 11.43 -3.60 3.19
CA VAL A 211 11.32 -2.73 4.37
C VAL A 211 12.28 -3.17 5.48
N LYS A 212 12.50 -4.48 5.67
CA LYS A 212 13.51 -4.98 6.61
C LYS A 212 14.90 -4.48 6.27
N LYS A 213 15.31 -4.60 4.99
CA LYS A 213 16.62 -4.14 4.54
C LYS A 213 16.76 -2.63 4.70
N TRP A 214 15.74 -1.86 4.34
CA TRP A 214 15.74 -0.41 4.58
C TRP A 214 15.96 -0.08 6.06
N ILE A 215 15.21 -0.71 6.97
CA ILE A 215 15.38 -0.51 8.43
C ILE A 215 16.79 -0.93 8.87
N GLN A 216 17.30 -2.05 8.35
CA GLN A 216 18.63 -2.57 8.68
C GLN A 216 19.76 -1.61 8.30
N GLU A 217 19.60 -0.88 7.20
CA GLU A 217 20.57 0.07 6.65
C GLU A 217 20.43 1.50 7.21
N MET A 218 19.41 1.77 8.03
CA MET A 218 19.27 3.07 8.71
C MET A 218 20.43 3.34 9.67
N GLU A 219 20.87 4.60 9.69
CA GLU A 219 21.78 5.09 10.73
C GLU A 219 21.05 5.24 12.08
N LYS A 220 21.82 5.21 13.18
CA LYS A 220 21.29 5.30 14.55
C LYS A 220 20.87 6.71 14.94
#